data_AF-A0A6V7KMC1-F1
#
_entry.id   AF-A0A6V7KMC1-F1
#
_cell.length_a   1.000
_cell.length_b   1.000
_cell.length_c   1.000
_cell.angle_alpha   90.00
_cell.angle_beta   90.00
_cell.angle_gamma   90.00
#
_symmetry.space_group_name_H-M   'P 1'
#
loop_
_entity.id
_entity.type
_entity.pdbx_description
1 polymer ?
#
loop_
_entity_poly.entity_id
_entity_poly.type
_entity_poly.pdbx_seq_one_letter_code
_entity_poly.pdbx_strand_id
1 'polypeptide(L)' 'LLYMGRDYPQGFDYFRQALKKAFEKNKYETDPVKIDKMIERGKFVMKEIEALYMLKKYRTLKRRYYDESSKSNIT' A
#
# COMPACT_ATOMS: atom_id res chain seq x y z
N LEU A 1 -3.25 -3.56 -9.08
CA LEU A 1 -2.34 -3.91 -7.96
C LEU A 1 -0.88 -3.58 -8.23
N LEU A 2 -0.23 -4.14 -9.26
CA LEU A 2 1.22 -3.96 -9.46
C LEU A 2 1.64 -2.48 -9.57
N TYR A 3 0.89 -1.65 -10.30
CA TYR A 3 1.14 -0.21 -10.41
C TYR A 3 1.06 0.52 -9.05
N MET A 4 0.09 0.18 -8.21
CA MET A 4 -0.13 0.82 -6.90
C MET A 4 1.01 0.50 -5.91
N GLY A 5 1.65 -0.65 -6.05
CA GLY A 5 2.74 -1.08 -5.16
C GLY A 5 4.10 -0.42 -5.42
N ARG A 6 4.21 0.53 -6.36
CA ARG A 6 5.49 1.24 -6.62
C ARG A 6 5.99 2.03 -5.42
N ASP A 7 5.07 2.61 -4.66
CA ASP A 7 5.36 3.40 -3.46
C ASP A 7 5.34 2.57 -2.17
N TYR A 8 5.36 1.23 -2.27
CA TYR A 8 5.29 0.37 -1.10
C TYR A 8 6.50 0.61 -0.17
N PRO A 9 6.32 0.66 1.18
CA PRO A 9 7.39 1.03 2.10
C PRO A 9 8.65 0.16 2.02
N GLN A 10 8.49 -1.13 1.71
CA GLN A 10 9.60 -2.09 1.56
C GLN A 10 10.19 -2.13 0.13
N GLY A 11 9.72 -1.27 -0.77
CA GLY A 11 10.16 -1.18 -2.16
C GLY A 11 9.30 -1.95 -3.15
N PHE A 12 9.40 -1.54 -4.42
CA PHE A 12 8.60 -2.10 -5.52
C PHE A 12 8.92 -3.58 -5.79
N ASP A 13 10.19 -3.97 -5.75
CA ASP A 13 10.59 -5.35 -6.06
C ASP A 13 10.06 -6.34 -5.03
N TYR A 14 10.09 -5.97 -3.75
CA TYR A 14 9.48 -6.77 -2.68
C TYR A 14 7.99 -6.98 -2.93
N PHE A 15 7.26 -5.90 -3.20
CA PHE A 15 5.83 -5.97 -3.48
C PHE A 15 5.53 -6.80 -4.73
N ARG A 16 6.29 -6.61 -5.80
CA ARG A 16 6.17 -7.36 -7.06
C ARG A 16 6.37 -8.86 -6.84
N GLN A 17 7.41 -9.25 -6.10
CA GLN A 17 7.68 -10.65 -5.80
C GLN A 17 6.58 -11.28 -4.94
N ALA A 18 6.12 -10.59 -3.90
CA ALA A 18 5.03 -11.03 -3.04
C ALA A 18 3.71 -11.20 -3.82
N LEU A 19 3.39 -10.23 -4.67
CA LEU A 19 2.21 -10.26 -5.53
C LEU A 19 2.28 -11.44 -6.50
N LYS A 20 3.41 -11.61 -7.19
CA LYS A 20 3.63 -12.74 -8.11
C LYS A 20 3.44 -14.08 -7.38
N LYS A 21 4.05 -14.25 -6.20
CA LYS A 21 3.93 -15.47 -5.40
C LYS A 21 2.48 -15.76 -5.00
N ALA A 22 1.72 -14.73 -4.66
CA ALA A 22 0.31 -14.87 -4.30
C ALA A 22 -0.55 -15.34 -5.49
N PHE A 23 -0.36 -14.77 -6.69
CA PHE A 23 -1.05 -15.23 -7.89
C PHE A 23 -0.61 -16.63 -8.32
N GLU A 24 0.69 -16.91 -8.29
CA GLU A 24 1.24 -18.21 -8.68
C GLU A 24 0.71 -19.34 -7.78
N LYS A 25 0.57 -19.09 -6.48
CA LYS A 25 0.04 -20.06 -5.50
C LYS A 25 -1.41 -20.44 -5.80
N ASN A 26 -2.20 -19.50 -6.31
CA ASN A 26 -3.65 -19.67 -6.51
C ASN A 26 -4.04 -19.94 -7.97
N LYS A 27 -3.07 -20.17 -8.87
CA LYS A 27 -3.31 -20.25 -10.32
C LYS A 27 -4.24 -21.38 -10.80
N TYR A 28 -4.39 -22.43 -9.99
CA TYR A 28 -5.24 -23.59 -10.30
C TYR A 28 -6.51 -23.63 -9.45
N GLU A 29 -6.83 -22.58 -8.71
CA GLU A 29 -8.08 -22.53 -7.96
C GLU A 29 -9.26 -22.39 -8.93
N THR A 30 -10.20 -23.32 -8.85
CA THR A 30 -11.40 -23.36 -9.70
C THR A 30 -12.69 -23.22 -8.91
N ASP A 31 -12.62 -23.23 -7.58
CA ASP A 31 -13.78 -23.05 -6.72
C ASP A 31 -14.23 -21.57 -6.75
N PRO A 32 -15.44 -21.28 -7.25
CA PRO A 32 -15.94 -19.92 -7.39
C PRO A 32 -16.00 -19.18 -6.05
N VAL A 33 -16.37 -19.87 -4.96
CA VAL A 33 -16.49 -19.25 -3.63
C VAL A 33 -15.12 -18.82 -3.10
N LYS A 34 -14.07 -19.60 -3.37
CA LYS A 34 -12.71 -19.23 -2.98
C LYS A 34 -12.16 -18.12 -3.86
N ILE A 35 -12.44 -18.13 -5.16
CA ILE A 35 -12.04 -17.06 -6.08
C ILE A 35 -12.62 -15.72 -5.61
N ASP A 36 -13.90 -15.68 -5.25
CA ASP A 36 -14.53 -14.46 -4.74
C ASP A 36 -13.85 -13.93 -3.47
N LYS A 37 -13.56 -14.83 -2.51
CA LYS A 37 -12.81 -14.48 -1.29
C LYS A 37 -11.40 -13.96 -1.60
N MET A 38 -10.72 -14.52 -2.59
CA MET A 38 -9.39 -14.06 -3.02
C MET A 38 -9.46 -12.68 -3.68
N ILE A 39 -10.50 -12.42 -4.48
CA ILE A 39 -10.75 -11.11 -5.09
C ILE A 39 -11.04 -10.07 -4.00
N GLU A 40 -11.87 -10.41 -3.01
CA GLU A 40 -12.16 -9.54 -1.86
C GLU A 40 -10.89 -9.20 -1.08
N ARG A 41 -10.03 -10.18 -0.82
CA ARG A 41 -8.72 -9.96 -0.21
C ARG A 41 -7.85 -9.03 -1.07
N GLY A 42 -7.87 -9.18 -2.39
CA GLY A 42 -7.19 -8.27 -3.31
C GLY A 42 -7.69 -6.82 -3.20
N LYS A 43 -9.02 -6.63 -3.07
CA LYS A 43 -9.64 -5.31 -2.84
C LYS A 43 -9.24 -4.71 -1.50
N PHE A 44 -9.15 -5.51 -0.45
CA PHE A 44 -8.65 -5.06 0.85
C PHE A 44 -7.21 -4.53 0.76
N VAL A 45 -6.31 -5.29 0.13
CA VAL A 45 -4.91 -4.87 -0.07
C VAL A 45 -4.82 -3.57 -0.87
N MET A 46 -5.68 -3.36 -1.88
CA MET A 46 -5.73 -2.08 -2.61
C MET A 46 -6.03 -0.90 -1.68
N LYS A 47 -7.02 -1.02 -0.79
CA LYS A 47 -7.38 0.02 0.19
C LYS A 47 -6.25 0.28 1.19
N GLU A 48 -5.52 -0.76 1.61
CA GLU A 48 -4.35 -0.57 2.48
C GLU A 48 -3.25 0.25 1.80
N ILE A 49 -2.96 -0.03 0.52
CA ILE A 49 -1.96 0.73 -0.24
C ILE A 49 -2.39 2.20 -0.40
N GLU A 50 -3.68 2.45 -0.67
CA GLU A 50 -4.24 3.81 -0.72
C GLU A 50 -4.09 4.54 0.62
N ALA A 51 -4.39 3.87 1.73
CA ALA A 51 -4.23 4.43 3.07
C ALA A 51 -2.75 4.77 3.38
N LEU A 52 -1.82 3.89 3.01
CA LEU A 52 -0.38 4.13 3.16
C LEU A 52 0.08 5.34 2.34
N TYR A 53 -0.43 5.48 1.11
CA TYR A 53 -0.15 6.64 0.27
C TYR A 53 -0.67 7.95 0.88
N MET A 54 -1.90 7.96 1.40
CA MET A 54 -2.46 9.13 2.09
C MET A 54 -1.67 9.47 3.37
N LEU A 55 -1.25 8.47 4.13
CA LEU A 55 -0.42 8.66 5.31
C LEU A 55 0.96 9.27 4.96
N LYS A 56 1.60 8.82 3.88
CA LYS A 56 2.85 9.39 3.37
C LYS A 56 2.69 10.86 2.99
N LYS A 57 1.60 11.20 2.30
CA LYS A 57 1.24 12.60 1.98
C LYS A 57 1.04 13.44 3.23
N TYR A 58 0.23 12.95 4.18
CA TYR A 58 -0.02 13.64 5.44
C TYR A 58 1.27 13.89 6.22
N ARG A 59 2.14 12.87 6.37
CA ARG A 59 3.44 13.03 7.04
C ARG A 59 4.31 14.09 6.37
N THR A 60 4.30 14.14 5.04
CA THR A 60 5.06 15.14 4.27
C THR A 60 4.52 16.56 4.50
N LEU A 61 3.20 16.73 4.46
CA LEU A 61 2.55 18.01 4.74
C LEU A 61 2.79 18.46 6.19
N LYS A 62 2.61 17.55 7.15
CA LYS A 62 2.84 17.84 8.57
C LYS A 62 4.24 18.40 8.81
N ARG A 63 5.26 17.72 8.27
CA ARG A 63 6.65 18.16 8.39
C ARG A 63 6.91 19.54 7.78
N ARG A 64 6.27 19.87 6.65
CA ARG A 64 6.49 21.17 5.98
C ARG A 64 5.83 22.33 6.73
N TYR A 65 4.61 22.14 7.23
CA TYR A 65 3.82 23.26 7.77
C TYR A 65 3.89 23.40 9.30
N TYR A 66 4.09 22.30 10.03
CA TYR A 66 4.02 22.30 11.50
C TYR A 66 5.40 22.20 12.18
N ASP A 67 6.41 21.63 11.52
CA ASP A 67 7.77 21.56 12.09
C ASP A 67 8.57 22.86 11.88
N GLU A 68 8.20 23.71 10.91
CA GLU A 68 8.80 25.05 10.73
C GLU A 68 8.16 26.11 11.64
N SER A 69 6.84 26.08 11.81
CA SER A 69 6.09 27.01 12.69
C SER A 69 6.33 26.77 14.19
N SER A 70 6.79 25.58 14.58
CA SER A 70 7.22 25.29 15.95
C SER A 70 8.64 25.79 16.26
N LYS A 71 9.49 25.97 15.25
CA LYS A 71 10.86 26.51 15.42
C LYS A 71 10.89 28.03 15.55
N SER A 72 9.94 28.74 14.92
CA SER A 72 9.85 30.21 14.99
C SER A 72 9.31 30.75 16.33
N ASN A 73 8.74 29.91 17.19
CA ASN A 73 8.19 30.32 18.50
C ASN A 73 9.18 30.09 19.66
N ILE A 74 10.41 29.64 19.38
CA ILE A 74 11.44 29.30 20.38
C ILE A 74 12.73 30.14 20.19
N THR A 75 12.78 31.01 19.18
CA THR A 75 13.89 31.98 18.98
C THR A 75 13.36 33.40 19.16
#